data_AF-A0A367M1Y7-F1
#
_entry.id   AF-A0A367M1Y7-F1
#
_cell.length_a   1.000
_cell.length_b   1.000
_cell.length_c   1.000
_cell.angle_alpha   90.00
_cell.angle_beta   90.00
_cell.angle_gamma   90.00
#
_symmetry.space_group_name_H-M   'P 1'
#
loop_
_entity.id
_entity.type
_entity.pdbx_description
1 polymer ?
#
loop_
_entity_poly.entity_id
_entity_poly.type
_entity_poly.pdbx_seq_one_letter_code
_entity_poly.pdbx_strand_id
1 'polypeptide(L)' 'MKILRLKTVIDCTGLARSTIYKYVAEGSFPRPVSLGDRSVGWLDMCLI' A
#
# COMPACT_ATOMS: atom_id res chain seq x y z
N MET A 1 9.49 -11.92 -4.17
CA MET A 1 8.84 -10.61 -3.93
C MET A 1 7.35 -10.82 -3.86
N LYS A 2 6.72 -10.54 -2.70
CA LYS A 2 5.27 -10.64 -2.54
C LYS A 2 4.64 -9.26 -2.80
N ILE A 3 3.40 -9.27 -3.29
CA ILE A 3 2.62 -8.06 -3.47
C ILE A 3 1.46 -8.10 -2.47
N LEU A 4 1.42 -7.10 -1.60
CA LEU A 4 0.38 -6.90 -0.61
C LEU A 4 -0.80 -6.16 -1.22
N ARG A 5 -2.01 -6.65 -1.00
CA ARG A 5 -3.24 -5.93 -1.36
C ARG A 5 -3.53 -4.88 -0.30
N LEU A 6 -4.33 -3.87 -0.64
CA LEU A 6 -4.74 -2.80 0.29
C LEU A 6 -5.23 -3.34 1.64
N LYS A 7 -6.01 -4.43 1.65
CA LYS A 7 -6.50 -5.03 2.90
C LYS A 7 -5.36 -5.53 3.79
N THR A 8 -4.36 -6.20 3.21
CA THR A 8 -3.16 -6.63 3.96
C THR A 8 -2.36 -5.43 4.46
N VAL A 9 -2.25 -4.37 3.66
CA VAL A 9 -1.55 -3.14 4.08
C VAL A 9 -2.27 -2.48 5.27
N ILE A 10 -3.61 -2.41 5.24
CA ILE A 10 -4.41 -1.91 6.36
C ILE A 10 -4.20 -2.77 7.61
N ASP A 11 -4.19 -4.10 7.46
CA ASP A 11 -4.01 -5.04 8.56
C ASP A 11 -2.61 -4.94 9.19
N CYS A 12 -1.57 -4.85 8.36
CA CYS A 12 -0.19 -4.71 8.81
C CYS A 12 0.12 -3.34 9.44
N THR A 13 -0.46 -2.27 8.90
CA THR A 13 -0.15 -0.88 9.35
C THR A 13 -1.14 -0.36 10.39
N GLY A 14 -2.32 -0.96 10.52
CA GLY A 14 -3.43 -0.44 11.31
C GLY A 14 -4.03 0.87 10.75
N LEU A 15 -3.57 1.34 9.59
CA LEU A 15 -3.99 2.61 9.01
C LEU A 15 -5.25 2.45 8.16
N ALA A 16 -6.15 3.42 8.24
CA ALA A 16 -7.29 3.49 7.34
C ALA A 16 -6.83 3.72 5.89
N ARG A 17 -7.64 3.24 4.93
CA ARG A 17 -7.42 3.44 3.49
C ARG A 17 -7.10 4.90 3.13
N SER A 18 -7.85 5.85 3.67
CA SER A 18 -7.68 7.28 3.41
C SER A 18 -6.31 7.78 3.90
N THR A 19 -5.88 7.34 5.08
CA THR A 19 -4.55 7.68 5.64
C THR A 19 -3.43 7.12 4.79
N ILE A 20 -3.57 5.89 4.30
CA ILE A 20 -2.60 5.29 3.38
C ILE A 20 -2.46 6.16 2.12
N TYR A 21 -3.57 6.50 1.46
CA TYR A 21 -3.50 7.37 0.27
C TYR A 21 -3.00 8.78 0.57
N LYS A 22 -3.29 9.32 1.76
CA LYS A 22 -2.74 10.60 2.23
C LYS A 22 -1.21 10.52 2.35
N TYR A 23 -0.68 9.49 3.00
CA TYR A 23 0.78 9.30 3.12
C TYR A 23 1.46 8.95 1.80
N VAL A 24 0.77 8.25 0.89
CA VAL A 24 1.25 8.07 -0.49
C VAL A 24 1.36 9.41 -1.21
N ALA A 25 0.39 10.31 -1.03
CA ALA A 25 0.43 11.66 -1.60
C ALA A 25 1.50 12.55 -0.94
N GLU A 26 1.72 12.40 0.37
CA GLU A 26 2.76 13.11 1.14
C GLU A 26 4.17 12.53 0.90
N GLY A 27 4.28 11.36 0.26
CA GLY A 27 5.56 10.69 0.00
C GLY A 27 6.12 9.90 1.20
N SER A 28 5.38 9.83 2.31
CA SER A 28 5.74 9.07 3.51
C SER A 28 5.34 7.58 3.43
N PHE A 29 4.69 7.14 2.34
CA PHE A 29 4.29 5.74 2.14
C PHE A 29 4.71 5.22 0.76
N PRO A 30 5.08 3.94 0.64
CA PRO A 30 5.43 3.35 -0.65
C PRO A 30 4.29 3.49 -1.66
N ARG A 31 4.66 3.89 -2.88
CA ARG A 31 3.68 4.03 -3.97
C ARG A 31 3.11 2.65 -4.36
N PRO A 32 1.79 2.55 -4.56
CA PRO A 32 1.20 1.31 -5.07
C PRO A 32 1.73 1.03 -6.48
N VAL A 33 2.06 -0.24 -6.73
CA VAL A 33 2.35 -0.79 -8.05
C VAL A 33 1.05 -1.31 -8.68
N SER A 34 0.81 -0.91 -9.93
CA SER A 34 -0.29 -1.42 -10.74
C SER A 34 -0.03 -2.86 -11.15
N LEU A 35 -0.95 -3.76 -10.80
CA LEU A 35 -0.90 -5.19 -11.12
C LEU A 35 -1.75 -5.55 -12.34
N GLY A 36 -2.37 -4.56 -12.98
CA GLY A 36 -3.26 -4.72 -14.11
C GLY A 36 -4.51 -3.84 -13.99
N ASP A 37 -5.52 -4.18 -14.81
CA ASP A 37 -6.70 -3.38 -15.20
C ASP A 37 -7.28 -2.43 -14.13
N ARG A 38 -7.47 -2.92 -12.89
CA ARG A 38 -7.96 -2.11 -11.75
C ARG A 38 -7.34 -2.50 -10.41
N SER A 39 -6.29 -3.31 -10.44
CA SER A 39 -5.67 -3.86 -9.24
C SER A 39 -4.39 -3.13 -8.93
N VAL A 40 -4.31 -2.57 -7.73
CA VAL A 40 -3.08 -2.04 -7.17
C VAL A 40 -2.60 -2.92 -6.02
N GLY A 41 -1.30 -2.97 -5.81
CA GLY A 41 -0.69 -3.61 -4.66
C GLY A 41 0.54 -2.85 -4.20
N TRP A 42 1.05 -3.21 -3.04
CA TRP A 42 2.29 -2.68 -2.49
C TRP A 42 3.32 -3.79 -2.52
N LEU A 43 4.55 -3.45 -2.84
CA LEU A 43 5.63 -4.40 -2.60
C LEU A 43 5.70 -4.66 -1.10
N ASP A 44 5.99 -5.91 -0.74
CA ASP A 44 6.30 -6.41 0.61
C ASP A 44 7.54 -5.73 1.24
N MET A 45 7.89 -4.53 0.79
CA MET A 45 8.94 -3.69 1.34
C MET A 45 8.45 -2.93 2.59
N CYS A 46 7.14 -2.94 2.87
CA CYS A 46 6.56 -2.26 4.02
C CYS A 46 6.61 -3.15 5.29
N LEU A 47 7.84 -3.39 5.76
CA LEU A 47 8.21 -3.59 7.17
C LEU A 47 9.69 -3.19 7.30
N ILE A 48 10.00 -1.94 6.99
CA ILE A 48 11.21 -1.21 7.40
C ILE A 48 10.84 0.24 7.67
#